data_AF-A0A1H5L819-F1
#
_entry.id   AF-A0A1H5L819-F1
#
_cell.length_a   1.000
_cell.length_b   1.000
_cell.length_c   1.000
_cell.angle_alpha   90.00
_cell.angle_beta   90.00
_cell.angle_gamma   90.00
#
_symmetry.space_group_name_H-M   'P 1'
#
loop_
_entity.id
_entity.type
_entity.pdbx_description
1 polymer ?
#
loop_
_entity_poly.entity_id
_entity_poly.type
_entity_poly.pdbx_seq_one_letter_code
_entity_poly.pdbx_strand_id
1 'polypeptide(L)' 'MADEFVIESRTAEHITVRHVARGHRYTFYVSEHDDVRTLRVGPAQPNAKASLPSAAFQTAARAFAEHEARKADLID' A
#
# COMPACT_ATOMS: atom_id res chain seq x y z
N MET A 1 -11.59 8.82 -8.94
CA MET A 1 -10.56 7.82 -9.31
C MET A 1 -10.25 7.02 -8.05
N ALA A 2 -11.01 5.95 -7.75
CA ALA A 2 -10.89 5.26 -6.46
C ALA A 2 -10.91 3.72 -6.55
N ASP A 3 -11.01 3.12 -7.75
CA ASP A 3 -11.24 1.67 -7.90
C ASP A 3 -10.01 0.86 -8.37
N GLU A 4 -8.83 1.48 -8.41
CA GLU A 4 -7.63 0.80 -8.92
C GLU A 4 -6.98 -0.13 -7.87
N PHE A 5 -7.16 0.22 -6.59
CA PHE A 5 -6.58 -0.46 -5.44
C PHE A 5 -7.64 -0.71 -4.35
N VAL A 6 -7.47 -1.81 -3.63
CA VAL A 6 -8.30 -2.17 -2.47
C VAL A 6 -7.42 -2.52 -1.28
N ILE A 7 -7.88 -2.19 -0.07
CA ILE A 7 -7.25 -2.63 1.17
C ILE A 7 -7.58 -4.11 1.36
N GLU A 8 -6.56 -4.97 1.34
CA GLU A 8 -6.70 -6.40 1.64
C GLU A 8 -6.56 -6.64 3.15
N SER A 9 -5.66 -5.92 3.81
CA SER A 9 -5.46 -5.96 5.26
C SER A 9 -5.01 -4.60 5.76
N ARG A 10 -5.47 -4.23 6.96
CA ARG A 10 -5.07 -3.01 7.65
C ARG A 10 -4.88 -3.30 9.13
N THR A 11 -3.67 -3.10 9.62
CA THR A 11 -3.28 -3.29 11.01
C THR A 11 -2.49 -2.08 11.51
N ALA A 12 -2.22 -2.03 12.82
CA ALA A 12 -1.39 -0.97 13.40
C ALA A 12 0.07 -1.01 12.90
N GLU A 13 0.55 -2.17 12.43
CA GLU A 13 1.95 -2.35 12.02
C GLU A 13 2.13 -2.32 10.50
N HIS A 14 1.10 -2.68 9.73
CA HIS A 14 1.18 -2.72 8.28
C HIS A 14 -0.17 -2.64 7.58
N ILE A 15 -0.12 -2.18 6.34
CA ILE A 15 -1.25 -2.08 5.42
C ILE A 15 -0.91 -2.87 4.16
N THR A 16 -1.78 -3.80 3.78
CA THR A 16 -1.68 -4.56 2.54
C THR A 16 -2.71 -4.04 1.55
N VAL A 17 -2.22 -3.57 0.41
CA VAL A 17 -3.00 -3.06 -0.70
C VAL A 17 -2.90 -4.01 -1.87
N ARG A 18 -4.02 -4.31 -2.51
CA ARG A 18 -4.08 -5.11 -3.73
C ARG A 18 -4.56 -4.26 -4.90
N HIS A 19 -3.84 -4.33 -6.01
CA HIS A 19 -4.27 -3.76 -7.28
C HIS A 19 -5.40 -4.62 -7.88
N VAL A 20 -6.55 -4.02 -8.17
CA VAL A 20 -7.76 -4.77 -8.61
C VAL A 20 -7.56 -5.38 -9.99
N ALA A 21 -7.16 -4.57 -10.98
CA ALA A 21 -7.03 -5.03 -12.38
C ALA A 21 -5.90 -6.05 -12.61
N ARG A 22 -4.81 -5.97 -11.84
CA ARG A 22 -3.59 -6.76 -12.09
C ARG A 22 -3.29 -7.78 -11.01
N GLY A 23 -3.89 -7.64 -9.82
CA GLY A 23 -3.68 -8.56 -8.70
C GLY A 23 -2.32 -8.42 -8.00
N HIS A 24 -1.53 -7.38 -8.27
CA HIS A 24 -0.31 -7.12 -7.49
C HIS A 24 -0.69 -6.78 -6.05
N ARG A 25 0.06 -7.32 -5.08
CA ARG A 25 -0.08 -6.95 -3.67
C ARG A 25 1.13 -6.16 -3.22
N TYR A 26 0.88 -5.15 -2.40
CA TYR A 26 1.89 -4.28 -1.82
C TYR A 26 1.65 -4.23 -0.32
N THR A 27 2.67 -4.55 0.46
CA THR A 27 2.64 -4.35 1.91
C THR A 27 3.43 -3.11 2.25
N PHE A 28 2.85 -2.22 3.05
CA PHE A 28 3.48 -1.03 3.59
C PHE A 28 3.51 -1.16 5.11
N TYR A 29 4.67 -0.95 5.72
CA TYR A 29 4.82 -1.00 7.17
C TYR A 29 4.61 0.39 7.76
N VAL A 30 3.85 0.47 8.84
CA VAL A 30 3.79 1.66 9.67
C VAL A 30 5.08 1.71 10.47
N SER A 31 5.77 2.84 10.40
CA SER A 31 6.98 3.09 11.15
C SER A 31 6.89 4.43 11.83
N GLU A 32 7.20 4.46 13.11
CA GLU A 32 7.32 5.69 13.89
C GLU A 32 8.79 6.13 13.93
N HIS A 33 9.05 7.40 13.68
CA HIS A 33 10.38 8.01 13.80
C HIS A 33 10.22 9.46 14.25
N ASP A 34 10.91 9.86 15.33
CA ASP A 34 10.77 11.20 15.95
C ASP A 34 9.30 11.59 16.21
N ASP A 35 8.52 10.70 16.81
CA ASP A 35 7.06 10.86 17.06
C ASP A 35 6.19 11.04 15.80
N VAL A 36 6.75 10.86 14.59
CA VAL A 36 6.01 10.90 13.32
C VAL A 36 5.80 9.48 12.79
N ARG A 37 4.54 9.11 12.58
CA ARG A 37 4.17 7.84 11.95
C ARG A 37 4.13 7.99 10.44
N THR A 38 4.86 7.14 9.74
CA THR A 38 4.97 7.15 8.28
C THR A 38 4.85 5.74 7.72
N LEU A 39 4.49 5.63 6.43
CA LEU A 39 4.53 4.34 5.73
C LEU A 39 5.90 4.10 5.10
N ARG A 40 6.52 2.99 5.47
CA ARG A 40 7.67 2.42 4.77
C ARG A 40 7.24 1.40 3.74
N VAL A 41 7.94 1.41 2.61
CA VAL A 41 7.76 0.42 1.55
C VAL A 41 8.19 -0.96 2.06
N GLY A 42 7.25 -1.90 2.08
CA GLY A 42 7.50 -3.30 2.38
C GLY A 42 7.57 -4.17 1.12
N PRO A 43 7.48 -5.50 1.27
CA PRO A 43 7.52 -6.42 0.15
C PRO A 43 6.31 -6.22 -0.77
N ALA A 44 6.57 -6.24 -2.07
CA ALA A 44 5.54 -6.33 -3.09
C ALA A 44 5.49 -7.77 -3.64
N GLN A 45 4.29 -8.34 -3.72
CA GLN A 45 4.05 -9.62 -4.39
C GLN A 45 3.51 -9.32 -5.79
N PRO A 46 4.34 -9.41 -6.83
CA PRO A 46 3.88 -9.21 -8.19
C PRO A 46 3.02 -10.40 -8.65
N ASN A 47 1.98 -10.12 -9.43
CA ASN A 47 1.32 -11.15 -10.21
C ASN A 47 2.14 -11.42 -11.49
N ALA A 48 2.74 -12.60 -11.61
CA ALA A 48 3.55 -13.00 -12.77
C ALA A 48 2.77 -13.03 -14.09
N LYS A 49 1.43 -13.08 -14.03
CA LYS A 49 0.54 -13.03 -15.20
C LYS A 49 0.16 -11.61 -15.63
N ALA A 50 0.56 -10.58 -14.87
CA ALA A 50 0.21 -9.20 -15.19
C ALA A 50 1.10 -8.65 -16.31
N SER A 51 0.49 -7.88 -17.21
CA SER A 51 1.18 -7.32 -18.38
C SER A 51 2.20 -6.22 -18.05
N LEU A 52 2.14 -5.60 -16.86
CA LEU A 52 3.11 -4.60 -16.42
C LEU A 52 3.70 -5.00 -15.06
N PRO A 53 4.95 -4.59 -14.77
CA PRO A 53 5.60 -4.90 -13.51
C PRO A 53 4.92 -4.18 -12.33
N SER A 54 5.01 -4.78 -11.14
CA SER A 54 4.48 -4.18 -9.91
C SER A 54 5.10 -2.81 -9.61
N ALA A 55 6.37 -2.59 -9.96
CA ALA A 55 7.07 -1.33 -9.77
C ALA A 55 6.35 -0.14 -10.43
N ALA A 56 5.68 -0.36 -11.57
CA ALA A 56 4.93 0.69 -12.26
C ALA A 56 3.73 1.21 -11.45
N PHE A 57 3.21 0.41 -10.52
CA PHE A 57 2.06 0.76 -9.68
C PHE A 57 2.44 1.04 -8.23
N GLN A 58 3.72 0.89 -7.87
CA GLN A 58 4.16 1.01 -6.48
C GLN A 58 3.92 2.42 -5.92
N THR A 59 4.17 3.46 -6.73
CA THR A 59 3.91 4.86 -6.35
C THR A 59 2.42 5.11 -6.12
N ALA A 60 1.55 4.62 -7.02
CA ALA A 60 0.11 4.78 -6.91
C ALA A 60 -0.45 3.97 -5.72
N ALA A 61 0.02 2.74 -5.52
CA ALA A 61 -0.33 1.91 -4.38
C ALA A 61 0.09 2.56 -3.05
N ARG A 62 1.27 3.20 -3.01
CA ARG A 62 1.75 3.94 -1.84
C ARG A 62 0.85 5.14 -1.55
N ALA A 63 0.53 5.96 -2.54
CA ALA A 63 -0.35 7.12 -2.34
C ALA A 63 -1.74 6.70 -1.82
N PHE A 64 -2.29 5.60 -2.35
CA PHE A 64 -3.53 5.02 -1.84
C PHE A 64 -3.39 4.52 -0.40
N ALA A 65 -2.32 3.79 -0.09
CA ALA A 65 -2.05 3.30 1.26
C ALA A 65 -1.90 4.46 2.27
N GLU A 66 -1.17 5.51 1.91
CA GLU A 66 -0.97 6.71 2.75
C GLU A 66 -2.30 7.42 3.00
N HIS A 67 -3.16 7.56 1.99
CA HIS A 67 -4.48 8.15 2.15
C HIS A 67 -5.36 7.34 3.11
N GLU A 68 -5.44 6.02 2.92
CA GLU A 68 -6.22 5.12 3.78
C GLU A 68 -5.65 5.01 5.20
N ALA A 69 -4.32 5.11 5.34
CA ALA A 69 -3.64 5.12 6.63
C ALA A 69 -3.96 6.39 7.43
N ARG A 70 -3.87 7.58 6.81
CA ARG A 70 -4.24 8.85 7.45
C ARG A 70 -5.69 8.87 7.87
N LYS A 71 -6.57 8.39 6.98
CA LYS A 71 -8.01 8.27 7.29
C LYS A 71 -8.30 7.34 8.47
N ALA A 72 -7.42 6.38 8.70
CA ALA A 72 -7.52 5.40 9.77
C ALA A 72 -6.70 5.78 11.03
N ASP A 73 -6.13 6.98 11.08
CA ASP A 73 -5.29 7.47 12.19
C ASP A 73 -4.05 6.59 12.46
N LEU A 74 -3.56 5.89 11.41
CA LEU A 74 -2.39 5.02 11.48
C LEU A 74 -1.08 5.78 11.25
N ILE A 75 -1.15 6.89 10.51
CA ILE A 75 -0.02 7.76 10.19
C ILE A 75 -0.47 9.23 10.25
N ASP A 76 0.50 10.14 10.37
CA ASP A 76 0.29 11.58 10.41
C ASP A 76 0.13 12.24 9.01
#